data_AF-A0A928U7B1-F1
#
_entry.id   AF-A0A928U7B1-F1
#
_cell.length_a   1.000
_cell.length_b   1.000
_cell.length_c   1.000
_cell.angle_alpha   90.00
_cell.angle_beta   90.00
_cell.angle_gamma   90.00
#
_symmetry.space_group_name_H-M   'P 1'
#
loop_
_entity.id
_entity.type
_entity.pdbx_description
1 polymer ?
#
loop_
_entity_poly.entity_id
_entity_poly.type
_entity_poly.pdbx_seq_one_letter_code
_entity_poly.pdbx_strand_id
1 'polypeptide(L)'
;MEPLPPALLCDHTCSDTDVVANCIPSLRLLAGEDWLIFFERISQVEQILRQDPIGVYAHMDFDTRDRYRKVVERVARATNQDEIVVAQAAIALAKIAHDANGISTLAHSPTQHVGYYLLAVLAC
;
A
#
# COMPACT_ATOMS: atom_id res chain seq x y z
N MET A 1 -3.85 25.74 10.53
CA MET A 1 -4.66 25.03 9.53
C MET A 1 -4.90 26.03 8.42
N GLU A 2 -4.19 25.90 7.31
CA GLU A 2 -4.40 26.77 6.14
C GLU A 2 -5.80 26.50 5.58
N PRO A 3 -6.60 27.52 5.21
CA PRO A 3 -7.90 27.30 4.60
C PRO A 3 -7.72 26.55 3.28
N LEU A 4 -8.58 25.55 3.04
CA LEU A 4 -8.55 24.77 1.79
C LEU A 4 -8.64 25.74 0.59
N PRO A 5 -7.78 25.57 -0.43
CA PRO A 5 -7.79 26.43 -1.59
C PRO A 5 -9.17 26.38 -2.27
N PRO A 6 -9.66 27.50 -2.82
CA PRO A 6 -11.02 27.63 -3.35
C PRO A 6 -11.36 26.61 -4.46
N ALA A 7 -10.35 26.04 -5.12
CA ALA A 7 -10.51 24.95 -6.09
C ALA A 7 -11.14 23.66 -5.52
N LEU A 8 -11.10 23.48 -4.20
CA LEU A 8 -11.63 22.30 -3.49
C LEU A 8 -13.01 22.54 -2.86
N LEU A 9 -13.59 23.74 -3.04
CA LEU A 9 -14.94 24.09 -2.58
C LEU A 9 -15.92 23.94 -3.73
N CYS A 10 -16.46 22.74 -3.92
CA CYS A 10 -17.63 22.55 -4.78
C CYS A 10 -18.89 22.51 -3.91
N ASP A 11 -19.65 23.61 -3.89
CA ASP A 11 -21.03 23.56 -3.45
C ASP A 11 -21.89 22.85 -4.51
N HIS A 12 -22.96 22.19 -4.07
CA HIS A 12 -23.86 21.33 -4.85
C HIS A 12 -24.67 22.07 -5.94
N THR A 13 -24.37 23.35 -6.19
CA THR A 13 -25.00 24.25 -7.17
C THR A 13 -24.05 24.68 -8.29
N CYS A 14 -22.84 24.11 -8.35
CA CYS A 14 -21.79 24.42 -9.33
C CYS A 14 -22.25 24.18 -10.78
N SER A 15 -22.10 25.16 -11.68
CA SER A 15 -22.39 24.96 -13.11
C SER A 15 -21.33 24.07 -13.78
N ASP A 16 -21.64 23.47 -14.94
CA ASP A 16 -20.66 22.64 -15.68
C ASP A 16 -19.34 23.38 -15.96
N THR A 17 -19.43 24.68 -16.22
CA THR A 17 -18.26 25.54 -16.45
C THR A 17 -17.43 25.71 -15.18
N ASP A 18 -18.08 25.87 -14.03
CA ASP A 18 -17.42 26.03 -12.74
C ASP A 18 -16.73 24.72 -12.30
N VAL A 19 -17.36 23.58 -12.56
CA VAL A 19 -16.76 22.25 -12.33
C VAL A 19 -15.49 22.10 -13.16
N VAL A 20 -15.55 22.38 -14.46
CA VAL A 20 -14.37 22.30 -15.35
C VAL A 20 -13.29 23.28 -14.94
N ALA A 21 -13.66 24.52 -14.57
CA ALA A 21 -12.74 25.55 -14.10
C ALA A 21 -12.02 25.14 -12.80
N ASN A 22 -12.69 24.42 -11.90
CA ASN A 22 -12.11 23.92 -10.65
C ASN A 22 -11.29 22.63 -10.83
N CYS A 23 -11.60 21.80 -11.84
CA CYS A 23 -10.83 20.58 -12.14
C CYS A 23 -9.37 20.87 -12.53
N ILE A 24 -9.12 21.89 -13.35
CA ILE A 24 -7.76 22.22 -13.85
C ILE A 24 -6.78 22.57 -12.70
N PRO A 25 -7.07 23.52 -11.79
CA PRO A 25 -6.19 23.83 -10.67
C PRO A 25 -6.09 22.67 -9.66
N SER A 26 -7.18 21.92 -9.43
CA SER A 26 -7.16 20.75 -8.55
C SER A 26 -6.23 19.64 -9.08
N LEU A 27 -6.32 19.34 -10.38
CA LEU A 27 -5.42 18.37 -11.03
C LEU A 27 -3.97 18.87 -11.06
N ARG A 28 -3.72 20.17 -11.24
CA ARG A 28 -2.36 20.74 -11.14
C ARG A 28 -1.80 20.65 -9.72
N LEU A 29 -2.63 20.86 -8.71
CA LEU A 29 -2.25 20.73 -7.31
C LEU A 29 -1.90 19.26 -7.01
N LEU A 30 -2.75 18.31 -7.44
CA LEU A 30 -2.45 16.87 -7.33
C LEU A 30 -1.20 16.46 -8.12
N ALA A 31 -0.94 17.06 -9.29
CA ALA A 31 0.24 16.78 -10.10
C ALA A 31 1.53 17.37 -9.51
N GLY A 32 1.43 18.35 -8.61
CA GLY A 32 2.57 18.91 -7.88
C GLY A 32 2.96 18.10 -6.64
N GLU A 33 2.10 17.19 -6.19
CA GLU A 33 2.39 16.29 -5.07
C GLU A 33 3.26 15.11 -5.53
N ASP A 34 4.12 14.62 -4.63
CA ASP A 34 4.82 13.35 -4.87
C ASP A 34 3.79 12.20 -4.83
N TRP A 35 3.35 11.80 -6.01
CA TRP A 35 2.35 10.75 -6.19
C TRP A 35 2.71 9.46 -5.45
N LEU A 36 4.01 9.11 -5.37
CA LEU A 36 4.45 7.88 -4.73
C LEU A 36 4.22 7.94 -3.22
N ILE A 37 4.60 9.05 -2.58
CA ILE A 37 4.37 9.30 -1.15
C ILE A 37 2.88 9.36 -0.86
N PHE A 38 2.12 10.05 -1.71
CA PHE A 38 0.67 10.14 -1.58
C PHE A 38 0.02 8.75 -1.62
N PHE A 39 0.37 7.95 -2.64
CA PHE A 39 -0.18 6.60 -2.83
C PHE A 39 0.12 5.69 -1.63
N GLU A 40 1.35 5.66 -1.16
CA GLU A 40 1.74 4.82 -0.02
C GLU A 40 1.01 5.19 1.28
N ARG A 41 0.62 6.47 1.42
CA ARG A 41 -0.14 6.94 2.58
C ARG A 41 -1.60 6.45 2.56
N ILE A 42 -2.21 6.37 1.38
CA ILE A 42 -3.64 6.05 1.24
C ILE A 42 -3.90 4.56 0.96
N SER A 43 -2.91 3.81 0.48
CA SER A 43 -3.06 2.40 0.13
C SER A 43 -3.21 1.53 1.38
N GLN A 44 -4.37 0.91 1.55
CA GLN A 44 -4.62 -0.03 2.65
C GLN A 44 -3.72 -1.26 2.56
N VAL A 45 -3.45 -1.74 1.34
CA VAL A 45 -2.52 -2.87 1.11
C VAL A 45 -1.11 -2.50 1.58
N GLU A 46 -0.63 -1.30 1.27
CA GLU A 46 0.67 -0.82 1.76
C GLU A 46 0.71 -0.75 3.29
N GLN A 47 -0.35 -0.22 3.92
CA GLN A 47 -0.45 -0.14 5.37
C GLN A 47 -0.43 -1.52 6.05
N ILE A 48 -1.04 -2.53 5.42
CA ILE A 48 -1.01 -3.92 5.91
C ILE A 48 0.38 -4.52 5.75
N LEU A 49 1.00 -4.39 4.57
CA LEU A 49 2.32 -4.97 4.30
C LEU A 49 3.43 -4.35 5.18
N ARG A 50 3.26 -3.10 5.62
CA ARG A 50 4.13 -2.46 6.62
C ARG A 50 4.09 -3.10 8.01
N GLN A 51 3.12 -3.98 8.28
CA GLN A 51 3.05 -4.77 9.52
C GLN A 51 3.97 -6.01 9.49
N ASP A 52 4.89 -6.08 8.53
CA ASP A 52 5.96 -7.07 8.45
C ASP A 52 6.64 -7.22 9.82
N PRO A 53 6.66 -8.43 10.43
CA PRO A 53 7.03 -8.58 11.84
C PRO A 53 8.51 -8.27 12.10
N ILE A 54 9.36 -8.38 11.07
CA ILE A 54 10.77 -8.00 11.15
C ILE A 54 11.05 -6.58 10.64
N GLY A 55 10.02 -5.84 10.21
CA GLY A 55 10.08 -4.44 9.81
C GLY A 55 10.89 -4.13 8.54
N VAL A 56 11.35 -5.15 7.80
CA VAL A 56 12.21 -4.95 6.62
C VAL A 56 11.42 -4.32 5.49
N TYR A 57 10.15 -4.73 5.31
CA TYR A 57 9.30 -4.18 4.24
C TYR A 57 9.27 -2.65 4.23
N ALA A 58 9.10 -2.02 5.40
CA ALA A 58 8.97 -0.56 5.52
C ALA A 58 10.25 0.21 5.12
N HIS A 59 11.41 -0.45 5.09
CA HIS A 59 12.70 0.13 4.74
C HIS A 59 13.13 -0.17 3.30
N MET A 60 12.32 -0.92 2.54
CA MET A 60 12.59 -1.21 1.13
C MET A 60 12.31 0.01 0.25
N ASP A 61 12.99 0.05 -0.89
CA ASP A 61 12.72 1.02 -1.93
C ASP A 61 11.31 0.85 -2.51
N PHE A 62 10.81 1.92 -3.13
CA PHE A 62 9.46 1.96 -3.68
C PHE A 62 9.21 0.84 -4.68
N ASP A 63 10.16 0.57 -5.57
CA ASP A 63 10.02 -0.40 -6.66
C ASP A 63 9.86 -1.83 -6.13
N THR A 64 10.62 -2.19 -5.08
CA THR A 64 10.46 -3.51 -4.43
C THR A 64 9.10 -3.64 -3.74
N ARG A 65 8.65 -2.60 -3.04
CA ARG A 65 7.32 -2.60 -2.40
C ARG A 65 6.19 -2.64 -3.44
N ASP A 66 6.35 -1.94 -4.55
CA ASP A 66 5.42 -1.98 -5.68
C ASP A 66 5.31 -3.38 -6.28
N ARG A 67 6.45 -4.06 -6.45
CA ARG A 67 6.47 -5.45 -6.90
C ARG A 67 5.68 -6.36 -5.97
N TYR A 68 5.74 -6.15 -4.66
CA TYR A 68 5.00 -6.96 -3.69
C TYR A 68 3.50 -6.70 -3.79
N ARG A 69 3.09 -5.43 -3.90
CA ARG A 69 1.68 -5.04 -4.11
C ARG A 69 1.12 -5.63 -5.42
N LYS A 70 1.90 -5.65 -6.50
CA LYS A 70 1.52 -6.31 -7.76
C LYS A 70 1.34 -7.82 -7.64
N VAL A 71 2.08 -8.47 -6.73
CA VAL A 71 1.84 -9.89 -6.45
C VAL A 71 0.53 -10.08 -5.70
N VAL A 72 0.25 -9.23 -4.70
CA VAL A 72 -1.04 -9.22 -3.99
C VAL A 72 -2.21 -9.07 -4.97
N GLU A 73 -2.15 -8.10 -5.88
CA GLU A 73 -3.15 -7.90 -6.94
C GLU A 73 -3.35 -9.16 -7.79
N ARG A 74 -2.24 -9.76 -8.25
CA ARG A 74 -2.29 -10.97 -9.09
C ARG A 74 -2.97 -12.13 -8.37
N VAL A 75 -2.65 -12.34 -7.11
CA VAL A 75 -3.19 -13.42 -6.28
C VAL A 75 -4.66 -13.19 -5.97
N ALA A 76 -5.02 -11.97 -5.59
CA ALA A 76 -6.40 -11.56 -5.36
C ALA A 76 -7.26 -11.84 -6.60
N ARG A 77 -6.76 -11.45 -7.77
CA ARG A 77 -7.43 -11.71 -9.05
C ARG A 77 -7.52 -13.20 -9.40
N ALA A 78 -6.46 -13.97 -9.18
CA ALA A 78 -6.45 -15.41 -9.48
C ALA A 78 -7.38 -16.21 -8.55
N THR A 79 -7.55 -15.77 -7.31
CA THR A 79 -8.35 -16.44 -6.28
C THR A 79 -9.77 -15.86 -6.11
N ASN A 80 -10.08 -14.78 -6.85
CA ASN A 80 -11.32 -14.02 -6.72
C ASN A 80 -11.59 -13.56 -5.27
N GLN A 81 -10.54 -13.03 -4.63
CA GLN A 81 -10.53 -12.49 -3.27
C GLN A 81 -10.14 -11.02 -3.28
N ASP A 82 -10.42 -10.30 -2.20
CA ASP A 82 -9.96 -8.92 -2.03
C ASP A 82 -8.45 -8.87 -1.75
N GLU A 83 -7.76 -7.88 -2.33
CA GLU A 83 -6.32 -7.63 -2.09
C GLU A 83 -5.98 -7.50 -0.60
N ILE A 84 -6.89 -6.91 0.18
CA ILE A 84 -6.78 -6.75 1.63
C ILE A 84 -6.67 -8.12 2.30
N VAL A 85 -7.49 -9.09 1.90
CA VAL A 85 -7.51 -10.45 2.47
C VAL A 85 -6.19 -11.16 2.17
N VAL A 86 -5.71 -11.04 0.93
CA VAL A 86 -4.43 -11.63 0.51
C VAL A 86 -3.25 -11.01 1.28
N ALA A 87 -3.23 -9.68 1.43
CA ALA A 87 -2.18 -8.98 2.18
C ALA A 87 -2.18 -9.39 3.66
N GLN A 88 -3.37 -9.50 4.28
CA GLN A 88 -3.52 -9.98 5.65
C GLN A 88 -3.03 -11.42 5.81
N ALA A 89 -3.36 -12.31 4.87
CA ALA A 89 -2.90 -13.70 4.88
C ALA A 89 -1.37 -13.78 4.81
N ALA A 90 -0.73 -13.01 3.93
CA ALA A 90 0.73 -12.97 3.81
C ALA A 90 1.40 -12.52 5.12
N ILE A 91 0.85 -11.49 5.77
CA ILE A 91 1.35 -11.00 7.06
C ILE A 91 1.11 -12.02 8.18
N ALA A 92 -0.05 -12.69 8.19
CA ALA A 92 -0.36 -13.71 9.19
C ALA A 92 0.65 -14.88 9.12
N LEU A 93 0.99 -15.34 7.91
CA LEU A 93 2.01 -16.37 7.72
C LEU A 93 3.40 -15.93 8.21
N ALA A 94 3.81 -14.71 7.90
CA ALA A 94 5.06 -14.13 8.38
C ALA A 94 5.10 -14.03 9.91
N LYS A 95 4.00 -13.60 10.55
CA LYS A 95 3.87 -13.54 12.00
C LYS A 95 3.97 -14.91 12.65
N ILE A 96 3.28 -15.92 12.11
CA ILE A 96 3.36 -17.31 12.61
C ILE A 96 4.81 -17.81 12.56
N ALA A 97 5.52 -17.56 11.46
CA ALA A 97 6.92 -17.96 11.33
C ALA A 97 7.88 -17.16 12.22
N HIS A 98 7.56 -15.90 12.53
CA HIS A 98 8.27 -15.09 13.50
C HIS A 98 8.09 -15.64 14.91
N ASP A 99 6.85 -15.88 15.34
CA ASP A 99 6.51 -16.41 16.66
C ASP A 99 7.12 -17.81 16.90
N ALA A 100 7.12 -18.66 15.86
CA ALA A 100 7.67 -20.01 15.94
C ALA A 100 9.21 -20.06 16.08
N ASN A 101 9.93 -19.01 15.67
CA ASN A 101 11.39 -18.97 15.75
C ASN A 101 11.95 -18.51 17.11
N GLY A 102 11.10 -18.00 18.02
CA GLY A 102 11.53 -17.51 19.33
C GLY A 102 12.57 -16.38 19.26
N ILE A 103 13.06 -15.93 20.42
CA ILE A 103 14.02 -14.81 20.59
C ILE A 103 15.45 -15.25 20.18
N SER A 104 15.63 -15.86 19.00
CA SER A 104 16.95 -16.12 18.45
C SER A 104 17.48 -14.84 17.80
N THR A 105 18.16 -14.02 18.60
CA THR A 105 18.56 -12.64 18.31
C THR A 105 19.72 -12.46 17.34
N LEU A 106 20.20 -13.52 16.68
CA LEU A 106 21.43 -13.45 15.88
C LEU A 106 21.19 -13.45 14.36
N ALA A 107 20.04 -13.91 13.87
CA ALA A 107 19.67 -13.80 12.44
C ALA A 107 18.16 -13.99 12.23
N HIS A 108 17.50 -13.02 11.59
CA HIS A 108 16.12 -13.18 11.13
C HIS A 108 16.08 -14.20 9.99
N SER A 109 15.27 -15.26 10.12
CA SER A 109 15.01 -16.18 9.01
C SER A 109 14.23 -15.47 7.90
N PRO A 110 14.52 -15.71 6.61
CA PRO A 110 13.74 -15.15 5.50
C PRO A 110 12.24 -15.44 5.61
N THR A 111 11.86 -16.56 6.25
CA THR A 111 10.46 -16.96 6.48
C THR A 111 9.71 -16.01 7.41
N GLN A 112 10.40 -15.14 8.16
CA GLN A 112 9.75 -14.14 9.00
C GLN A 112 9.41 -12.86 8.22
N HIS A 113 9.87 -12.74 6.99
CA HIS A 113 9.57 -11.60 6.14
C HIS A 113 8.34 -11.87 5.26
N VAL A 114 7.44 -10.89 5.13
CA VAL A 114 6.27 -10.98 4.25
C VAL A 114 6.63 -11.29 2.79
N GLY A 115 7.78 -10.79 2.32
CA GLY A 115 8.27 -11.01 0.97
C GLY A 115 8.52 -12.48 0.63
N TYR A 116 8.83 -13.32 1.63
CA TYR A 116 8.97 -14.76 1.42
C TYR A 116 7.67 -15.38 0.91
N TYR A 117 6.53 -15.03 1.51
CA TYR A 117 5.23 -15.59 1.12
C TYR A 117 4.70 -15.02 -0.18
N LEU A 118 4.93 -13.72 -0.42
CA LEU A 118 4.53 -13.07 -1.66
C LEU A 118 5.36 -13.59 -2.84
N LEU A 119 6.67 -13.75 -2.70
CA LEU A 119 7.53 -14.14 -3.83
C LEU A 119 7.70 -15.66 -4.00
N ALA A 120 7.63 -16.45 -2.92
CA ALA A 120 7.94 -17.88 -2.97
C ALA A 120 6.71 -18.80 -2.99
N VAL A 121 5.56 -18.37 -2.44
CA VAL A 121 4.41 -19.29 -2.18
C VAL A 121 3.13 -18.88 -2.91
N LEU A 122 2.93 -17.58 -3.15
CA LEU A 122 1.70 -17.07 -3.76
C LEU A 122 1.83 -16.75 -5.26
N ALA A 123 2.99 -16.95 -5.87
CA ALA A 123 3.21 -16.65 -7.29
C ALA A 123 2.97 -17.84 -8.26
N CYS A 124 2.55 -19.00 -7.75
CA CYS A 124 2.23 -20.21 -8.54
C CYS A 124 0.73 -20.34 -8.82
#